data_AF-A0A2A3ZAV0-F1
#
_entry.id   AF-A0A2A3ZAV0-F1
#
_cell.length_a   1.000
_cell.length_b   1.000
_cell.length_c   1.000
_cell.angle_alpha   90.00
_cell.angle_beta   90.00
_cell.angle_gamma   90.00
#
_symmetry.space_group_name_H-M   'P 1'
#
loop_
_entity.id
_entity.type
_entity.pdbx_description
1 polymer ?
#
loop_
_entity_poly.entity_id
_entity_poly.type
_entity_poly.pdbx_seq_one_letter_code
_entity_poly.pdbx_strand_id
1 'polypeptide(L)'
;MTDVSNTADTLEPSTSRSGRSALVVDPRINQADVDYGLIPDNVEVFRYGTFDSEDVALFGHTVAGWFVEDNVTMSEITKMTIRGEYSIDEILIDSSRSTRCTDEFHRIGLDNVRDYSPLLVTAPKIAAHFIRELRPSALSTMTAAVAAMGYSKIYILGAALSSITTQRPYISVRRRRPTTGVSLSRRYDSWDHTNAEVALLADVATSYPDAVLRDVTVGNRMFPLLKAAKTQPSDHRLIPAPKYPSGFAHLYKQLPVGSQGELLRCAYVTMCDSQDYLWGVRALANSLGRVSDVPLILMVPPGFDCGDITFEMGNVRLYEVNSIRSPHQPKQHQSRFSNTYTKLEAFGLTFLDRVAFIDADTVVLQSTDELFEFEGFAAAPDFGLRLESHRFNSGVFVCSPSSELYMSIIDAIPDTPSYDGGDQGFLNVIMDEITWLPHQFNTLRRALGRYPDVIRGDEARIVHFVGPKPWSLNGEPEWSDLDGLWFAQLSEREKIQFIIELRDKIAAPPPSPPAEAVQPPQLHGYRLAQQLLEAGKPNQAIRVSKEALRNNSSSLANRRVLVRALAASGNRSDAARVAAKTFGLQAARRVRRTLSK
;
A
#
# COMPACT_ATOMS: atom_id res chain seq x y z
N MET A 1 -31.21 24.15 -0.35
CA MET A 1 -31.63 22.78 -0.65
C MET A 1 -30.58 22.18 -1.58
N THR A 2 -29.63 21.46 -1.00
CA THR A 2 -28.79 20.49 -1.71
C THR A 2 -28.92 19.23 -0.87
N ASP A 3 -29.94 18.48 -1.21
CA ASP A 3 -30.37 17.25 -0.56
C ASP A 3 -30.28 16.18 -1.64
N VAL A 4 -29.25 15.33 -1.58
CA VAL A 4 -29.18 14.00 -2.20
C VAL A 4 -28.23 13.14 -1.35
N SER A 5 -28.83 12.40 -0.41
CA SER A 5 -28.43 11.11 0.20
C SER A 5 -26.93 10.74 0.26
N ASN A 6 -26.34 10.85 1.45
CA ASN A 6 -24.92 10.59 1.74
C ASN A 6 -24.73 9.48 2.81
N THR A 7 -25.64 8.52 2.85
CA THR A 7 -25.73 7.50 3.90
C THR A 7 -25.84 6.13 3.26
N ALA A 8 -25.05 5.17 3.74
CA ALA A 8 -25.23 3.76 3.38
C ALA A 8 -26.69 3.37 3.60
N ASP A 9 -27.22 2.53 2.71
CA ASP A 9 -28.55 1.99 2.92
C ASP A 9 -28.60 1.28 4.27
N THR A 10 -29.49 1.72 5.14
CA THR A 10 -29.61 1.20 6.50
C THR A 10 -30.20 -0.20 6.47
N LEU A 11 -29.56 -1.11 7.20
CA LEU A 11 -30.15 -2.42 7.45
C LEU A 11 -31.24 -2.29 8.51
N GLU A 12 -32.42 -2.78 8.14
CA GLU A 12 -33.56 -2.87 9.04
C GLU A 12 -33.67 -4.29 9.60
N PRO A 13 -34.16 -4.45 10.84
CA PRO A 13 -34.48 -5.77 11.37
C PRO A 13 -35.43 -6.51 10.43
N SER A 14 -35.13 -7.76 10.13
CA SER A 14 -35.89 -8.55 9.16
C SER A 14 -36.08 -9.97 9.66
N THR A 15 -37.19 -10.60 9.27
CA THR A 15 -37.40 -12.06 9.45
C THR A 15 -37.18 -12.83 8.17
N SER A 16 -36.80 -12.16 7.07
CA SER A 16 -36.58 -12.77 5.76
C SER A 16 -35.46 -13.83 5.74
N ARG A 17 -34.53 -13.75 6.70
CA ARG A 17 -33.41 -14.69 6.87
C ARG A 17 -33.70 -15.80 7.88
N SER A 18 -34.95 -15.92 8.35
CA SER A 18 -35.38 -16.98 9.25
C SER A 18 -35.19 -18.37 8.61
N GLY A 19 -34.74 -19.34 9.40
CA GLY A 19 -34.38 -20.68 8.94
C GLY A 19 -32.98 -20.82 8.34
N ARG A 20 -32.30 -19.70 8.01
CA ARG A 20 -30.91 -19.70 7.51
C ARG A 20 -29.90 -19.81 8.65
N SER A 21 -28.70 -20.28 8.32
CA SER A 21 -27.59 -20.44 9.25
C SER A 21 -26.50 -19.42 8.95
N ALA A 22 -25.95 -18.79 9.98
CA ALA A 22 -24.82 -17.87 9.84
C ALA A 22 -23.60 -18.38 10.62
N LEU A 23 -22.41 -18.15 10.09
CA LEU A 23 -21.14 -18.33 10.79
C LEU A 23 -20.51 -16.95 11.01
N VAL A 24 -20.28 -16.57 12.27
CA VAL A 24 -19.64 -15.32 12.66
C VAL A 24 -18.20 -15.62 13.05
N VAL A 25 -17.24 -15.01 12.34
CA VAL A 25 -15.80 -15.33 12.45
C VAL A 25 -15.00 -14.13 12.96
N ASP A 26 -14.23 -14.34 14.03
CA ASP A 26 -13.23 -13.37 14.54
C ASP A 26 -12.00 -13.32 13.61
N PRO A 27 -11.42 -12.13 13.35
CA PRO A 27 -10.21 -11.99 12.52
C PRO A 27 -8.99 -12.76 13.03
N ARG A 28 -8.93 -13.08 14.32
CA ARG A 28 -7.74 -13.65 14.97
C ARG A 28 -7.77 -15.18 15.03
N ILE A 29 -8.70 -15.83 14.33
CA ILE A 29 -8.80 -17.28 14.31
C ILE A 29 -7.61 -17.88 13.54
N ASN A 30 -6.88 -18.81 14.15
CA ASN A 30 -5.88 -19.59 13.44
C ASN A 30 -6.55 -20.81 12.80
N GLN A 31 -6.07 -21.26 11.64
CA GLN A 31 -6.53 -22.50 10.98
C GLN A 31 -6.50 -23.71 11.94
N ALA A 32 -5.52 -23.77 12.83
CA ALA A 32 -5.40 -24.83 13.84
C ALA A 32 -6.52 -24.81 14.90
N ASP A 33 -7.21 -23.68 15.06
CA ASP A 33 -8.30 -23.48 16.03
C ASP A 33 -9.69 -23.77 15.44
N VAL A 34 -9.75 -24.25 14.19
CA VAL A 34 -11.00 -24.53 13.46
C VAL A 34 -11.24 -26.03 13.37
N ASP A 35 -12.36 -26.49 13.95
CA ASP A 35 -12.89 -27.83 13.70
C ASP A 35 -14.00 -27.71 12.66
N TYR A 36 -13.63 -27.88 11.39
CA TYR A 36 -14.54 -27.87 10.25
C TYR A 36 -15.68 -28.91 10.38
N GLY A 37 -15.51 -29.93 11.22
CA GLY A 37 -16.56 -30.90 11.51
C GLY A 37 -17.72 -30.36 12.35
N LEU A 38 -17.57 -29.19 12.97
CA LEU A 38 -18.61 -28.53 13.77
C LEU A 38 -19.39 -27.47 12.99
N ILE A 39 -18.96 -27.15 11.75
CA ILE A 39 -19.51 -26.07 10.92
C ILE A 39 -20.30 -26.70 9.76
N PRO A 40 -21.62 -26.40 9.63
CA PRO A 40 -22.40 -26.84 8.46
C PRO A 40 -21.88 -26.22 7.15
N ASP A 41 -22.02 -26.91 6.03
CA ASP A 41 -21.64 -26.40 4.70
C ASP A 41 -22.49 -25.22 4.21
N ASN A 42 -23.76 -25.14 4.61
CA ASN A 42 -24.72 -24.14 4.16
C ASN A 42 -24.77 -22.88 5.02
N VAL A 43 -23.70 -22.58 5.74
CA VAL A 43 -23.60 -21.35 6.54
C VAL A 43 -23.28 -20.15 5.67
N GLU A 44 -23.91 -19.03 5.99
CA GLU A 44 -23.53 -17.73 5.46
C GLU A 44 -22.47 -17.10 6.34
N VAL A 45 -21.33 -16.77 5.73
CA VAL A 45 -20.14 -16.36 6.46
C VAL A 45 -20.16 -14.85 6.68
N PHE A 46 -20.08 -14.44 7.94
CA PHE A 46 -19.92 -13.08 8.38
C PHE A 46 -18.54 -12.92 9.02
N ARG A 47 -17.77 -11.96 8.54
CA ARG A 47 -16.37 -11.77 8.97
C ARG A 47 -16.09 -10.33 9.38
N TYR A 48 -15.05 -10.17 10.18
CA TYR A 48 -14.52 -8.89 10.60
C TYR A 48 -13.00 -8.87 10.39
N GLY A 49 -12.43 -7.71 10.08
CA GLY A 49 -11.00 -7.57 9.79
C GLY A 49 -10.58 -8.01 8.38
N THR A 50 -9.28 -8.26 8.17
CA THR A 50 -8.68 -8.51 6.84
C THR A 50 -8.65 -9.99 6.45
N PHE A 51 -8.63 -10.27 5.14
CA PHE A 51 -8.55 -11.64 4.55
C PHE A 51 -7.15 -11.98 4.02
N ASP A 52 -6.21 -11.04 4.15
CA ASP A 52 -4.94 -11.10 3.44
C ASP A 52 -4.02 -12.22 3.92
N SER A 53 -4.08 -12.59 5.21
CA SER A 53 -3.22 -13.62 5.79
C SER A 53 -3.67 -15.07 5.49
N GLU A 54 -4.66 -15.26 4.61
CA GLU A 54 -5.23 -16.58 4.31
C GLU A 54 -4.73 -17.12 2.97
N ASP A 55 -4.05 -18.27 3.03
CA ASP A 55 -3.55 -19.00 1.87
C ASP A 55 -4.65 -19.81 1.16
N VAL A 56 -5.76 -20.08 1.85
CA VAL A 56 -6.93 -20.79 1.32
C VAL A 56 -8.22 -20.13 1.78
N ALA A 57 -9.30 -20.29 1.02
CA ALA A 57 -10.63 -19.86 1.42
C ALA A 57 -11.16 -20.78 2.53
N LEU A 58 -10.82 -20.46 3.80
CA LEU A 58 -11.12 -21.30 4.97
C LEU A 58 -12.61 -21.57 5.12
N PHE A 59 -13.45 -20.61 4.74
CA PHE A 59 -14.92 -20.68 4.87
C PHE A 59 -15.65 -20.63 3.51
N GLY A 60 -14.96 -21.03 2.43
CA GLY A 60 -15.46 -20.92 1.05
C GLY A 60 -15.25 -19.53 0.45
N HIS A 61 -15.51 -19.37 -0.84
CA HIS A 61 -15.21 -18.15 -1.60
C HIS A 61 -16.21 -17.01 -1.41
N THR A 62 -17.32 -17.22 -0.70
CA THR A 62 -18.39 -16.24 -0.55
C THR A 62 -18.49 -15.78 0.90
N VAL A 63 -18.52 -14.46 1.09
CA VAL A 63 -18.73 -13.80 2.38
C VAL A 63 -20.06 -13.06 2.30
N ALA A 64 -21.05 -13.52 3.05
CA ALA A 64 -22.38 -12.93 3.09
C ALA A 64 -22.38 -11.51 3.69
N GLY A 65 -21.47 -11.23 4.61
CA GLY A 65 -21.30 -9.89 5.16
C GLY A 65 -19.91 -9.64 5.72
N TRP A 66 -19.28 -8.56 5.29
CA TRP A 66 -17.98 -8.12 5.79
C TRP A 66 -18.12 -6.88 6.66
N PHE A 67 -17.93 -7.04 7.97
CA PHE A 67 -17.93 -5.95 8.94
C PHE A 67 -16.57 -5.24 8.92
N VAL A 68 -16.56 -4.02 8.37
CA VAL A 68 -15.34 -3.22 8.21
C VAL A 68 -15.07 -2.38 9.45
N GLU A 69 -13.86 -2.49 10.01
CA GLU A 69 -13.44 -1.65 11.14
C GLU A 69 -12.92 -0.29 10.64
N ASP A 70 -13.15 0.76 11.43
CA ASP A 70 -12.73 2.13 11.10
C ASP A 70 -11.22 2.30 10.89
N ASN A 71 -10.40 1.39 11.43
CA ASN A 71 -8.94 1.39 11.27
C ASN A 71 -8.45 0.75 9.95
N VAL A 72 -9.25 -0.08 9.26
CA VAL A 72 -8.85 -0.79 8.03
C VAL A 72 -8.88 0.15 6.85
N THR A 73 -7.78 0.76 6.45
CA THR A 73 -7.72 1.82 5.43
C THR A 73 -8.43 1.47 4.13
N MET A 74 -8.89 2.48 3.38
CA MET A 74 -9.45 2.26 2.05
C MET A 74 -8.46 1.54 1.12
N SER A 75 -7.15 1.73 1.30
CA SER A 75 -6.13 1.00 0.54
C SER A 75 -6.17 -0.50 0.82
N GLU A 76 -6.28 -0.92 2.09
CA GLU A 76 -6.45 -2.34 2.47
C GLU A 76 -7.74 -2.91 1.89
N ILE A 77 -8.85 -2.15 1.96
CA ILE A 77 -10.13 -2.56 1.39
C ILE A 77 -10.05 -2.77 -0.12
N THR A 78 -9.43 -1.82 -0.83
CA THR A 78 -9.29 -1.93 -2.27
C THR A 78 -8.36 -3.09 -2.64
N LYS A 79 -7.28 -3.35 -1.89
CA LYS A 79 -6.40 -4.52 -2.14
C LYS A 79 -7.16 -5.83 -2.02
N MET A 80 -7.92 -6.00 -0.94
CA MET A 80 -8.71 -7.21 -0.71
C MET A 80 -9.79 -7.41 -1.79
N THR A 81 -10.42 -6.31 -2.22
CA THR A 81 -11.49 -6.35 -3.23
C THR A 81 -10.93 -6.62 -4.64
N ILE A 82 -9.85 -5.93 -5.04
CA ILE A 82 -9.25 -6.05 -6.37
C ILE A 82 -8.66 -7.44 -6.60
N ARG A 83 -8.11 -8.09 -5.56
CA ARG A 83 -7.60 -9.45 -5.69
C ARG A 83 -8.71 -10.47 -6.02
N GLY A 84 -9.99 -10.11 -5.87
CA GLY A 84 -11.12 -10.95 -6.26
C GLY A 84 -11.18 -12.29 -5.53
N GLU A 85 -10.53 -12.38 -4.37
CA GLU A 85 -10.30 -13.62 -3.64
C GLU A 85 -11.57 -14.15 -2.96
N TYR A 86 -12.48 -13.23 -2.65
CA TYR A 86 -13.78 -13.49 -2.06
C TYR A 86 -14.87 -12.72 -2.81
N SER A 87 -16.01 -13.38 -3.05
CA SER A 87 -17.27 -12.72 -3.42
C SER A 87 -17.90 -12.19 -2.14
N ILE A 88 -18.02 -10.87 -1.99
CA ILE A 88 -18.58 -10.22 -0.79
C ILE A 88 -19.97 -9.69 -1.13
N ASP A 89 -21.01 -10.21 -0.47
CA ASP A 89 -22.40 -9.88 -0.76
C ASP A 89 -22.87 -8.56 -0.11
N GLU A 90 -22.36 -8.24 1.08
CA GLU A 90 -22.66 -7.00 1.81
C GLU A 90 -21.41 -6.46 2.51
N ILE A 91 -21.13 -5.17 2.36
CA ILE A 91 -20.13 -4.46 3.16
C ILE A 91 -20.83 -3.73 4.29
N LEU A 92 -20.52 -4.11 5.53
CA LEU A 92 -21.24 -3.69 6.72
C LEU A 92 -20.39 -2.67 7.48
N ILE A 93 -20.88 -1.43 7.57
CA ILE A 93 -20.23 -0.34 8.31
C ILE A 93 -21.12 0.16 9.46
N ASP A 94 -20.52 0.76 10.48
CA ASP A 94 -21.24 1.51 11.51
C ASP A 94 -21.18 2.99 11.15
N SER A 95 -22.23 3.51 10.49
CA SER A 95 -22.24 4.91 10.03
C SER A 95 -22.18 5.92 11.18
N SER A 96 -22.58 5.52 12.39
CA SER A 96 -22.54 6.39 13.57
C SER A 96 -21.12 6.62 14.11
N ARG A 97 -20.17 5.79 13.68
CA ARG A 97 -18.78 5.81 14.15
C ARG A 97 -17.77 6.01 13.02
N SER A 98 -18.10 5.52 11.85
CA SER A 98 -17.26 5.62 10.68
C SER A 98 -16.99 7.07 10.31
N THR A 99 -15.71 7.35 10.08
CA THR A 99 -15.28 8.63 9.50
C THR A 99 -15.40 8.64 7.98
N ARG A 100 -15.82 7.52 7.38
CA ARG A 100 -15.80 7.30 5.93
C ARG A 100 -17.13 7.59 5.31
N CYS A 101 -17.07 8.26 4.16
CA CYS A 101 -18.23 8.43 3.31
C CYS A 101 -18.45 7.16 2.49
N THR A 102 -19.70 6.77 2.26
CA THR A 102 -20.05 5.70 1.31
C THR A 102 -19.51 5.95 -0.09
N ASP A 103 -19.36 7.22 -0.49
CA ASP A 103 -18.70 7.61 -1.74
C ASP A 103 -17.30 7.01 -1.89
N GLU A 104 -16.56 6.82 -0.79
CA GLU A 104 -15.22 6.24 -0.85
C GLU A 104 -15.25 4.78 -1.32
N PHE A 105 -16.30 4.04 -0.98
CA PHE A 105 -16.52 2.66 -1.42
C PHE A 105 -17.07 2.61 -2.86
N HIS A 106 -18.06 3.46 -3.20
CA HIS A 106 -18.58 3.55 -4.57
C HIS A 106 -17.49 3.90 -5.59
N ARG A 107 -16.54 4.78 -5.24
CA ARG A 107 -15.40 5.14 -6.11
C ARG A 107 -14.51 3.96 -6.46
N ILE A 108 -14.52 2.90 -5.66
CA ILE A 108 -13.74 1.68 -5.90
C ILE A 108 -14.63 0.51 -6.34
N GLY A 109 -15.85 0.79 -6.81
CA GLY A 109 -16.78 -0.22 -7.35
C GLY A 109 -17.47 -1.08 -6.30
N LEU A 110 -17.47 -0.65 -5.04
CA LEU A 110 -18.12 -1.35 -3.93
C LEU A 110 -19.46 -0.69 -3.61
N ASP A 111 -20.52 -1.19 -4.26
CA ASP A 111 -21.84 -0.57 -4.21
C ASP A 111 -22.78 -1.15 -3.14
N ASN A 112 -22.46 -2.32 -2.57
CA ASN A 112 -23.30 -3.01 -1.58
C ASN A 112 -23.04 -2.58 -0.12
N VAL A 113 -22.64 -1.33 0.10
CA VAL A 113 -22.35 -0.83 1.44
C VAL A 113 -23.63 -0.57 2.21
N ARG A 114 -23.73 -1.16 3.39
CA ARG A 114 -24.90 -1.12 4.28
C ARG A 114 -24.50 -0.66 5.68
N ASP A 115 -25.34 0.16 6.29
CA ASP A 115 -25.17 0.56 7.69
C ASP A 115 -25.86 -0.43 8.62
N TYR A 116 -25.10 -1.14 9.45
CA TYR A 116 -25.64 -2.10 10.41
C TYR A 116 -25.97 -1.47 11.77
N SER A 117 -25.54 -0.23 12.03
CA SER A 117 -25.73 0.42 13.34
C SER A 117 -27.18 0.50 13.83
N PRO A 118 -28.20 0.69 12.96
CA PRO A 118 -29.61 0.69 13.38
C PRO A 118 -30.04 -0.66 13.99
N LEU A 119 -29.48 -1.78 13.52
CA LEU A 119 -29.79 -3.11 14.03
C LEU A 119 -29.47 -3.27 15.51
N LEU A 120 -28.44 -2.56 16.00
CA LEU A 120 -27.96 -2.68 17.38
C LEU A 120 -28.77 -1.85 18.38
N VAL A 121 -29.54 -0.87 17.90
CA VAL A 121 -30.31 0.05 18.75
C VAL A 121 -31.81 -0.29 18.80
N THR A 122 -32.26 -1.23 17.98
CA THR A 122 -33.67 -1.65 17.92
C THR A 122 -34.15 -2.43 19.15
N ALA A 123 -33.24 -3.14 19.83
CA ALA A 123 -33.52 -3.86 21.06
C ALA A 123 -32.94 -3.11 22.29
N PRO A 124 -33.78 -2.60 23.23
CA PRO A 124 -33.31 -1.75 24.32
C PRO A 124 -32.22 -2.38 25.21
N LYS A 125 -32.29 -3.69 25.46
CA LYS A 125 -31.29 -4.42 26.26
C LYS A 125 -29.94 -4.48 25.56
N ILE A 126 -29.95 -4.70 24.25
CA ILE A 126 -28.73 -4.73 23.41
C ILE A 126 -28.13 -3.33 23.32
N ALA A 127 -28.96 -2.32 23.02
CA ALA A 127 -28.54 -0.92 22.91
C ALA A 127 -27.81 -0.44 24.17
N ALA A 128 -28.25 -0.87 25.35
CA ALA A 128 -27.65 -0.50 26.63
C ALA A 128 -26.16 -0.90 26.75
N HIS A 129 -25.71 -1.97 26.08
CA HIS A 129 -24.31 -2.40 26.10
C HIS A 129 -23.39 -1.45 25.33
N PHE A 130 -23.92 -0.76 24.31
CA PHE A 130 -23.14 0.17 23.48
C PHE A 130 -23.03 1.58 24.06
N ILE A 131 -23.79 1.88 25.12
CA ILE A 131 -23.76 3.16 25.85
C ILE A 131 -22.79 3.11 27.05
N ARG A 132 -22.41 1.90 27.50
CA ARG A 132 -21.50 1.69 28.64
C ARG A 132 -20.05 2.06 28.31
N GLU A 133 -19.24 2.35 29.34
CA GLU A 133 -17.81 2.64 29.19
C GLU A 133 -17.04 1.45 28.61
N LEU A 134 -17.39 0.22 29.03
CA LEU A 134 -16.78 -1.01 28.51
C LEU A 134 -17.57 -1.47 27.29
N ARG A 135 -16.94 -1.41 26.11
CA ARG A 135 -17.58 -1.76 24.85
C ARG A 135 -17.47 -3.26 24.55
N PRO A 136 -18.50 -3.86 23.92
CA PRO A 136 -18.42 -5.21 23.40
C PRO A 136 -17.37 -5.35 22.28
N SER A 137 -16.86 -6.56 22.12
CA SER A 137 -15.96 -6.96 21.04
C SER A 137 -16.67 -6.94 19.68
N ALA A 138 -15.86 -6.96 18.62
CA ALA A 138 -16.34 -7.13 17.26
C ALA A 138 -17.19 -8.40 17.12
N LEU A 139 -16.73 -9.53 17.66
CA LEU A 139 -17.40 -10.82 17.55
C LEU A 139 -18.83 -10.80 18.13
N SER A 140 -19.00 -10.26 19.35
CA SER A 140 -20.33 -10.17 19.96
C SER A 140 -21.20 -9.08 19.31
N THR A 141 -20.58 -8.01 18.80
CA THR A 141 -21.28 -6.96 18.03
C THR A 141 -21.85 -7.52 16.73
N MET A 142 -21.04 -8.26 15.97
CA MET A 142 -21.49 -8.96 14.75
C MET A 142 -22.59 -9.97 15.07
N THR A 143 -22.42 -10.74 16.15
CA THR A 143 -23.43 -11.72 16.57
C THR A 143 -24.77 -11.05 16.84
N ALA A 144 -24.78 -9.91 17.52
CA ALA A 144 -25.99 -9.13 17.77
C ALA A 144 -26.62 -8.59 16.48
N ALA A 145 -25.80 -8.06 15.55
CA ALA A 145 -26.27 -7.58 14.25
C ALA A 145 -26.85 -8.71 13.38
N VAL A 146 -26.17 -9.85 13.29
CA VAL A 146 -26.62 -11.03 12.54
C VAL A 146 -27.92 -11.61 13.14
N ALA A 147 -28.06 -11.62 14.46
CA ALA A 147 -29.34 -12.00 15.09
C ALA A 147 -30.48 -11.03 14.72
N ALA A 148 -30.21 -9.73 14.73
CA ALA A 148 -31.18 -8.70 14.32
C ALA A 148 -31.55 -8.78 12.82
N MET A 149 -30.64 -9.27 11.97
CA MET A 149 -30.91 -9.56 10.55
C MET A 149 -31.86 -10.76 10.35
N GLY A 150 -32.18 -11.53 11.41
CA GLY A 150 -33.17 -12.60 11.39
C GLY A 150 -32.63 -14.02 11.26
N TYR A 151 -31.33 -14.25 11.44
CA TYR A 151 -30.75 -15.60 11.36
C TYR A 151 -31.16 -16.46 12.56
N SER A 152 -31.62 -17.67 12.27
CA SER A 152 -32.15 -18.60 13.30
C SER A 152 -31.10 -19.52 13.93
N LYS A 153 -29.99 -19.80 13.22
CA LYS A 153 -28.88 -20.62 13.72
C LYS A 153 -27.60 -19.83 13.53
N ILE A 154 -26.95 -19.42 14.61
CA ILE A 154 -25.76 -18.59 14.57
C ILE A 154 -24.61 -19.37 15.21
N TYR A 155 -23.65 -19.74 14.38
CA TYR A 155 -22.40 -20.38 14.78
C TYR A 155 -21.35 -19.29 15.01
N ILE A 156 -20.64 -19.37 16.12
CA ILE A 156 -19.67 -18.36 16.55
C ILE A 156 -18.31 -19.03 16.62
N LEU A 157 -17.35 -18.48 15.88
CA LEU A 157 -15.95 -18.94 15.82
C LEU A 157 -15.03 -17.79 16.22
N GLY A 158 -14.43 -17.89 17.41
CA GLY A 158 -13.59 -16.83 17.98
C GLY A 158 -12.23 -17.34 18.43
N ALA A 159 -11.22 -16.48 18.48
CA ALA A 159 -9.93 -16.85 19.08
C ALA A 159 -10.12 -17.22 20.56
N ALA A 160 -9.50 -18.31 21.02
CA ALA A 160 -9.60 -18.75 22.40
C ALA A 160 -9.27 -17.62 23.39
N LEU A 161 -10.07 -17.49 24.46
CA LEU A 161 -9.89 -16.52 25.55
C LEU A 161 -8.53 -16.66 26.27
N SER A 162 -7.71 -17.66 25.94
CA SER A 162 -6.32 -17.78 26.41
C SER A 162 -5.47 -16.54 26.07
N SER A 163 -5.77 -15.86 24.97
CA SER A 163 -5.11 -14.60 24.58
C SER A 163 -5.48 -13.39 25.47
N ILE A 164 -6.62 -13.44 26.16
CA ILE A 164 -7.04 -12.41 27.12
C ILE A 164 -6.35 -12.62 28.49
N THR A 165 -5.97 -13.87 28.81
CA THR A 165 -5.16 -14.17 30.01
C THR A 165 -3.67 -13.88 29.85
N THR A 166 -3.13 -13.87 28.63
CA THR A 166 -1.72 -13.55 28.35
C THR A 166 -1.58 -12.16 27.72
N GLN A 167 -1.46 -11.15 28.59
CA GLN A 167 -0.82 -9.84 28.36
C GLN A 167 -0.64 -9.36 26.90
N ARG A 168 -1.68 -8.77 26.30
CA ARG A 168 -1.53 -7.53 25.51
C ARG A 168 -2.79 -6.67 25.67
N PRO A 169 -2.77 -5.63 26.52
CA PRO A 169 -3.88 -4.69 26.57
C PRO A 169 -4.00 -3.95 25.23
N TYR A 170 -5.24 -3.83 24.74
CA TYR A 170 -5.62 -2.88 23.68
C TYR A 170 -5.27 -1.47 24.17
N ILE A 171 -4.08 -0.98 23.85
CA ILE A 171 -3.71 0.42 24.00
C ILE A 171 -3.72 1.04 22.61
N SER A 172 -4.89 1.53 22.17
CA SER A 172 -4.89 2.61 21.18
C SER A 172 -4.33 3.85 21.89
N VAL A 173 -3.03 4.14 21.73
CA VAL A 173 -2.46 5.41 22.17
C VAL A 173 -3.00 6.49 21.24
N ARG A 174 -4.17 7.07 21.56
CA ARG A 174 -4.49 8.42 21.07
C ARG A 174 -3.49 9.35 21.74
N ARG A 175 -2.45 9.78 21.01
CA ARG A 175 -1.64 10.95 21.38
C ARG A 175 -2.53 12.20 21.36
N ARG A 176 -3.27 12.45 22.43
CA ARG A 176 -3.79 13.80 22.70
C ARG A 176 -2.61 14.70 23.06
N ARG A 177 -2.52 15.86 22.39
CA ARG A 177 -1.63 16.95 22.80
C ARG A 177 -1.88 17.27 24.28
N PRO A 178 -0.85 17.58 25.08
CA PRO A 178 -1.01 17.82 26.49
C PRO A 178 -1.72 19.15 26.71
N THR A 179 -2.99 19.10 27.11
CA THR A 179 -3.62 20.18 27.87
C THR A 179 -3.67 19.73 29.33
N THR A 180 -2.97 20.50 30.15
CA THR A 180 -2.92 20.48 31.62
C THR A 180 -4.13 19.84 32.31
N GLY A 181 -3.90 18.71 32.98
CA GLY A 181 -4.87 18.05 33.86
C GLY A 181 -4.46 16.62 34.15
N VAL A 182 -4.11 16.31 35.39
CA VAL A 182 -3.83 14.93 35.83
C VAL A 182 -5.11 14.11 35.69
N SER A 183 -5.10 13.10 34.82
CA SER A 183 -6.18 12.10 34.73
C SER A 183 -5.61 10.74 35.14
N LEU A 184 -6.17 10.18 36.21
CA LEU A 184 -5.90 8.84 36.70
C LEU A 184 -6.44 7.82 35.67
N SER A 185 -5.57 7.18 34.89
CA SER A 185 -5.97 6.04 34.06
C SER A 185 -6.19 4.82 34.95
N ARG A 186 -7.46 4.42 35.14
CA ARG A 186 -7.82 3.11 35.71
C ARG A 186 -7.37 2.01 34.76
N ARG A 187 -6.66 1.00 35.27
CA ARG A 187 -6.38 -0.25 34.58
C ARG A 187 -7.69 -1.04 34.47
N TYR A 188 -8.04 -1.51 33.28
CA TYR A 188 -9.16 -2.43 33.08
C TYR A 188 -8.62 -3.85 33.06
N ASP A 189 -9.12 -4.70 33.95
CA ASP A 189 -8.74 -6.12 34.06
C ASP A 189 -9.48 -6.95 33.00
N SER A 190 -8.83 -7.99 32.47
CA SER A 190 -9.33 -8.91 31.44
C SER A 190 -10.67 -9.60 31.75
N TRP A 191 -11.01 -9.71 33.03
CA TRP A 191 -12.25 -10.33 33.51
C TRP A 191 -13.49 -9.49 33.24
N ASP A 192 -13.38 -8.16 33.34
CA ASP A 192 -14.53 -7.26 33.12
C ASP A 192 -14.97 -7.27 31.65
N HIS A 193 -14.02 -7.37 30.73
CA HIS A 193 -14.31 -7.54 29.30
C HIS A 193 -15.06 -8.84 29.04
N THR A 194 -14.58 -9.95 29.60
CA THR A 194 -15.22 -11.26 29.46
C THR A 194 -16.68 -11.23 29.97
N ASN A 195 -16.93 -10.60 31.12
CA ASN A 195 -18.28 -10.45 31.67
C ASN A 195 -19.21 -9.59 30.78
N ALA A 196 -18.67 -8.54 30.15
CA ALA A 196 -19.44 -7.71 29.22
C ALA A 196 -19.84 -8.47 27.96
N GLU A 197 -18.95 -9.31 27.41
CA GLU A 197 -19.27 -10.20 26.28
C GLU A 197 -20.42 -11.16 26.62
N VAL A 198 -20.35 -11.81 27.78
CA VAL A 198 -21.41 -12.72 28.26
C VAL A 198 -22.74 -12.01 28.32
N ALA A 199 -22.75 -10.83 28.95
CA ALA A 199 -23.98 -10.11 29.20
C ALA A 199 -24.65 -9.69 27.89
N LEU A 200 -23.86 -9.27 26.89
CA LEU A 200 -24.40 -8.97 25.56
C LEU A 200 -24.98 -10.22 24.90
N LEU A 201 -24.25 -11.33 24.83
CA LEU A 201 -24.73 -12.55 24.17
C LEU A 201 -25.97 -13.15 24.86
N ALA A 202 -26.07 -13.03 26.19
CA ALA A 202 -27.26 -13.42 26.94
C ALA A 202 -28.48 -12.54 26.61
N ASP A 203 -28.27 -11.23 26.49
CA ASP A 203 -29.32 -10.31 26.07
C ASP A 203 -29.71 -10.51 24.60
N VAL A 204 -28.76 -10.86 23.71
CA VAL A 204 -29.04 -11.27 22.32
C VAL A 204 -29.95 -12.50 22.30
N ALA A 205 -29.62 -13.56 23.05
CA ALA A 205 -30.43 -14.77 23.12
C ALA A 205 -31.83 -14.54 23.70
N THR A 206 -31.97 -13.55 24.60
CA THR A 206 -33.27 -13.18 25.20
C THR A 206 -34.10 -12.28 24.29
N SER A 207 -33.45 -11.35 23.58
CA SER A 207 -34.10 -10.42 22.65
C SER A 207 -34.49 -11.08 21.33
N TYR A 208 -33.78 -12.12 20.91
CA TYR A 208 -34.04 -12.88 19.69
C TYR A 208 -34.21 -14.37 20.03
N PRO A 209 -35.36 -14.80 20.58
CA PRO A 209 -35.56 -16.16 21.06
C PRO A 209 -35.54 -17.23 19.95
N ASP A 210 -35.78 -16.83 18.71
CA ASP A 210 -35.70 -17.70 17.52
C ASP A 210 -34.25 -17.95 17.06
N ALA A 211 -33.29 -17.14 17.54
CA ALA A 211 -31.87 -17.27 17.23
C ALA A 211 -31.17 -18.21 18.22
N VAL A 212 -30.68 -19.34 17.72
CA VAL A 212 -29.91 -20.32 18.49
C VAL A 212 -28.42 -20.05 18.29
N LEU A 213 -27.76 -19.57 19.35
CA LEU A 213 -26.31 -19.34 19.37
C LEU A 213 -25.54 -20.63 19.70
N ARG A 214 -24.48 -20.92 18.94
CA ARG A 214 -23.61 -22.09 19.11
C ARG A 214 -22.14 -21.69 18.98
N ASP A 215 -21.31 -22.13 19.91
CA ASP A 215 -19.85 -21.99 19.81
C ASP A 215 -19.26 -23.21 19.09
N VAL A 216 -18.41 -22.95 18.09
CA VAL A 216 -17.72 -23.95 17.26
C VAL A 216 -16.19 -23.85 17.35
N THR A 217 -15.67 -23.06 18.30
CA THR A 217 -14.24 -22.87 18.53
C THR A 217 -13.58 -24.11 19.15
N VAL A 218 -12.38 -24.48 18.68
CA VAL A 218 -11.58 -25.56 19.26
C VAL A 218 -10.90 -25.09 20.56
N GLY A 219 -11.03 -25.88 21.64
CA GLY A 219 -10.34 -25.62 22.92
C GLY A 219 -11.26 -25.11 24.04
N ASN A 220 -10.75 -24.19 24.87
CA ASN A 220 -11.52 -23.58 25.97
C ASN A 220 -12.66 -22.73 25.38
N ARG A 221 -13.84 -23.36 25.31
CA ARG A 221 -15.08 -22.79 24.77
C ARG A 221 -15.34 -21.41 25.35
N MET A 222 -15.80 -20.50 24.51
CA MET A 222 -15.99 -19.10 24.84
C MET A 222 -16.87 -18.92 26.08
N PHE A 223 -17.88 -19.76 26.33
CA PHE A 223 -18.66 -19.69 27.57
C PHE A 223 -19.30 -21.03 27.95
N PRO A 224 -19.48 -21.32 29.25
CA PRO A 224 -20.36 -22.41 29.72
C PRO A 224 -21.85 -22.21 29.37
N LEU A 225 -22.25 -21.01 28.92
CA LEU A 225 -23.63 -20.61 28.64
C LEU A 225 -24.09 -20.90 27.20
N LEU A 226 -23.16 -21.07 26.26
CA LEU A 226 -23.49 -21.44 24.88
C LEU A 226 -23.63 -22.97 24.78
N LYS A 227 -24.74 -23.44 24.19
CA LYS A 227 -24.91 -24.87 23.94
C LYS A 227 -23.83 -25.32 22.97
N ALA A 228 -23.04 -26.31 23.37
CA ALA A 228 -22.08 -26.95 22.49
C ALA A 228 -22.78 -27.47 21.23
N ALA A 229 -22.20 -27.22 20.05
CA ALA A 229 -22.60 -27.93 18.86
C ALA A 229 -22.42 -29.44 19.11
N LYS A 230 -23.50 -30.22 18.94
CA LYS A 230 -23.44 -31.68 19.03
C LYS A 230 -23.13 -32.23 17.65
N THR A 231 -22.16 -33.14 17.59
CA THR A 231 -21.79 -33.89 16.40
C THR A 231 -23.02 -34.62 15.83
N GLN A 232 -23.34 -34.36 14.57
CA GLN A 232 -24.24 -35.17 13.75
C GLN A 232 -23.39 -35.67 12.57
N PRO A 233 -23.19 -37.00 12.40
CA PRO A 233 -22.15 -37.50 11.48
C PRO A 233 -22.40 -37.35 9.97
N SER A 234 -23.53 -36.83 9.49
CA SER A 234 -23.98 -37.18 8.14
C SER A 234 -24.21 -36.09 7.09
N ASP A 235 -24.26 -34.79 7.41
CA ASP A 235 -24.61 -33.82 6.37
C ASP A 235 -23.46 -32.82 6.16
N HIS A 236 -22.92 -32.85 4.94
CA HIS A 236 -22.05 -31.88 4.28
C HIS A 236 -21.22 -30.92 5.16
N ARG A 237 -19.89 -31.08 5.06
CA ARG A 237 -18.91 -30.31 5.84
C ARG A 237 -18.29 -29.23 4.97
N LEU A 238 -17.96 -28.10 5.57
CA LEU A 238 -17.24 -27.04 4.89
C LEU A 238 -15.79 -27.50 4.62
N ILE A 239 -15.36 -27.45 3.35
CA ILE A 239 -14.02 -27.83 2.92
C ILE A 239 -13.28 -26.57 2.47
N PRO A 240 -12.10 -26.27 3.04
CA PRO A 240 -11.27 -25.17 2.55
C PRO A 240 -10.97 -25.33 1.06
N ALA A 241 -11.15 -24.26 0.30
CA ALA A 241 -10.88 -24.26 -1.13
C ALA A 241 -9.62 -23.44 -1.46
N PRO A 242 -8.84 -23.81 -2.48
CA PRO A 242 -7.73 -22.97 -2.95
C PRO A 242 -8.29 -21.61 -3.39
N LYS A 243 -7.73 -20.50 -2.93
CA LYS A 243 -8.21 -19.14 -3.26
C LYS A 243 -8.22 -18.82 -4.77
N TYR A 244 -7.50 -19.60 -5.58
CA TYR A 244 -7.20 -19.28 -7.00
C TYR A 244 -7.56 -20.43 -7.99
N PRO A 245 -8.85 -20.64 -8.35
CA PRO A 245 -9.25 -21.90 -8.99
C PRO A 245 -9.33 -21.94 -10.54
N SER A 246 -9.49 -20.84 -11.31
CA SER A 246 -9.62 -20.95 -12.80
C SER A 246 -9.69 -19.65 -13.63
N GLY A 247 -10.09 -18.49 -13.08
CA GLY A 247 -10.25 -17.26 -13.88
C GLY A 247 -8.96 -16.60 -14.37
N PHE A 248 -7.85 -16.84 -13.68
CA PHE A 248 -6.55 -16.22 -13.94
C PHE A 248 -5.59 -17.06 -14.78
N ALA A 249 -6.02 -18.20 -15.32
CA ALA A 249 -5.16 -19.11 -16.10
C ALA A 249 -4.51 -18.44 -17.33
N HIS A 250 -5.09 -17.33 -17.81
CA HIS A 250 -4.55 -16.54 -18.90
C HIS A 250 -3.48 -15.51 -18.47
N LEU A 251 -3.33 -15.25 -17.16
CA LEU A 251 -2.35 -14.33 -16.57
C LEU A 251 -1.02 -15.00 -16.24
N TYR A 252 -0.95 -16.33 -16.21
CA TYR A 252 0.25 -17.06 -15.85
C TYR A 252 0.45 -18.28 -16.73
N LYS A 253 1.69 -18.78 -16.74
CA LYS A 253 2.04 -20.08 -17.29
C LYS A 253 2.52 -20.98 -16.17
N GLN A 254 2.11 -22.25 -16.17
CA GLN A 254 2.68 -23.24 -15.27
C GLN A 254 4.02 -23.73 -15.84
N LEU A 255 5.10 -23.53 -15.10
CA LEU A 255 6.45 -23.94 -15.49
C LEU A 255 6.97 -24.99 -14.49
N PRO A 256 7.63 -26.07 -14.97
CA PRO A 256 8.33 -26.99 -14.08
C PRO A 256 9.59 -26.29 -13.55
N VAL A 257 9.66 -26.08 -12.25
CA VAL A 257 10.80 -25.44 -11.58
C VAL A 257 11.48 -26.42 -10.63
N GLY A 258 12.81 -26.34 -10.56
CA GLY A 258 13.64 -27.15 -9.67
C GLY A 258 13.80 -28.62 -10.11
N SER A 259 14.64 -29.35 -9.38
CA SER A 259 15.01 -30.73 -9.72
C SER A 259 13.86 -31.75 -9.63
N GLN A 260 12.80 -31.42 -8.89
CA GLN A 260 11.60 -32.27 -8.75
C GLN A 260 10.48 -31.90 -9.73
N GLY A 261 10.64 -30.82 -10.52
CA GLY A 261 9.68 -30.41 -11.54
C GLY A 261 8.35 -29.92 -10.98
N GLU A 262 8.38 -29.19 -9.87
CA GLU A 262 7.16 -28.58 -9.31
C GLU A 262 6.57 -27.59 -10.30
N LEU A 263 5.27 -27.68 -10.58
CA LEU A 263 4.60 -26.78 -11.52
C LEU A 263 4.24 -25.48 -10.81
N LEU A 264 5.05 -24.45 -11.02
CA LEU A 264 4.84 -23.11 -10.46
C LEU A 264 4.10 -22.22 -11.45
N ARG A 265 3.19 -21.39 -10.95
CA ARG A 265 2.48 -20.33 -11.70
C ARG A 265 3.40 -19.13 -11.85
N CYS A 266 3.89 -18.91 -13.06
CA CYS A 266 4.90 -17.91 -13.39
C CYS A 266 4.34 -16.86 -14.35
N ALA A 267 4.73 -15.60 -14.16
CA ALA A 267 4.46 -14.53 -15.10
C ALA A 267 5.57 -13.47 -15.08
N TYR A 268 5.81 -12.87 -16.24
CA TYR A 268 6.53 -11.60 -16.29
C TYR A 268 5.59 -10.46 -15.91
N VAL A 269 6.11 -9.46 -15.21
CA VAL A 269 5.30 -8.31 -14.76
C VAL A 269 6.01 -7.02 -15.12
N THR A 270 5.26 -6.04 -15.63
CA THR A 270 5.74 -4.68 -15.85
C THR A 270 4.69 -3.67 -15.41
N MET A 271 5.05 -2.39 -15.36
CA MET A 271 4.18 -1.30 -14.91
C MET A 271 4.21 -0.14 -15.90
N CYS A 272 3.05 0.44 -16.19
CA CYS A 272 2.94 1.67 -16.98
C CYS A 272 1.90 2.61 -16.37
N ASP A 273 2.31 3.83 -16.04
CA ASP A 273 1.46 4.88 -15.47
C ASP A 273 1.51 6.20 -16.26
N SER A 274 2.18 6.21 -17.41
CA SER A 274 2.30 7.37 -18.29
C SER A 274 2.31 6.98 -19.76
N GLN A 275 1.73 7.85 -20.60
CA GLN A 275 1.58 7.61 -22.03
C GLN A 275 2.93 7.41 -22.75
N ASP A 276 3.94 8.20 -22.39
CA ASP A 276 5.26 8.09 -23.03
C ASP A 276 5.92 6.71 -22.79
N TYR A 277 5.65 6.07 -21.65
CA TYR A 277 6.23 4.76 -21.33
C TYR A 277 5.58 3.60 -22.10
N LEU A 278 4.43 3.81 -22.76
CA LEU A 278 3.81 2.79 -23.63
C LEU A 278 4.74 2.37 -24.78
N TRP A 279 5.58 3.29 -25.27
CA TRP A 279 6.61 2.97 -26.26
C TRP A 279 7.68 2.03 -25.72
N GLY A 280 8.02 2.15 -24.44
CA GLY A 280 8.84 1.19 -23.73
C GLY A 280 8.14 -0.17 -23.62
N VAL A 281 6.90 -0.19 -23.13
CA VAL A 281 6.12 -1.43 -22.97
C VAL A 281 5.99 -2.18 -24.30
N ARG A 282 5.79 -1.50 -25.42
CA ARG A 282 5.75 -2.14 -26.76
C ARG A 282 7.06 -2.84 -27.11
N ALA A 283 8.19 -2.16 -26.93
CA ALA A 283 9.49 -2.76 -27.19
C ALA A 283 9.76 -3.95 -26.26
N LEU A 284 9.41 -3.85 -24.98
CA LEU A 284 9.48 -4.96 -24.02
C LEU A 284 8.59 -6.13 -24.45
N ALA A 285 7.31 -5.88 -24.71
CA ALA A 285 6.34 -6.91 -25.11
C ALA A 285 6.79 -7.64 -26.39
N ASN A 286 7.27 -6.91 -27.38
CA ASN A 286 7.75 -7.47 -28.64
C ASN A 286 9.02 -8.28 -28.45
N SER A 287 10.00 -7.74 -27.71
CA SER A 287 11.28 -8.40 -27.50
C SER A 287 11.14 -9.67 -26.65
N LEU A 288 10.36 -9.60 -25.56
CA LEU A 288 10.05 -10.75 -24.71
C LEU A 288 9.22 -11.81 -25.44
N GLY A 289 8.17 -11.41 -26.18
CA GLY A 289 7.29 -12.35 -26.87
C GLY A 289 7.96 -13.14 -28.00
N ARG A 290 9.15 -12.72 -28.46
CA ARG A 290 9.94 -13.49 -29.44
C ARG A 290 10.74 -14.61 -28.81
N VAL A 291 11.00 -14.54 -27.49
CA VAL A 291 11.92 -15.45 -26.80
C VAL A 291 11.29 -16.23 -25.65
N SER A 292 10.08 -15.87 -25.23
CA SER A 292 9.30 -16.56 -24.21
C SER A 292 7.81 -16.57 -24.57
N ASP A 293 7.11 -17.62 -24.15
CA ASP A 293 5.66 -17.76 -24.22
C ASP A 293 4.97 -17.57 -22.86
N VAL A 294 5.73 -17.20 -21.81
CA VAL A 294 5.20 -16.79 -20.52
C VAL A 294 4.53 -15.42 -20.68
N PRO A 295 3.31 -15.21 -20.16
CA PRO A 295 2.60 -13.95 -20.32
C PRO A 295 3.31 -12.78 -19.61
N LEU A 296 3.15 -11.59 -20.20
CA LEU A 296 3.56 -10.32 -19.61
C LEU A 296 2.34 -9.61 -19.03
N ILE A 297 2.23 -9.58 -17.70
CA ILE A 297 1.24 -8.79 -17.00
C ILE A 297 1.68 -7.32 -17.03
N LEU A 298 0.87 -6.47 -17.66
CA LEU A 298 1.03 -5.03 -17.67
C LEU A 298 0.13 -4.44 -16.59
N MET A 299 0.75 -4.04 -15.47
CA MET A 299 0.07 -3.32 -14.40
C MET A 299 -0.18 -1.87 -14.81
N VAL A 300 -1.41 -1.41 -14.63
CA VAL A 300 -1.84 -0.04 -14.95
C VAL A 300 -2.73 0.54 -13.85
N PRO A 301 -2.72 1.86 -13.62
CA PRO A 301 -3.69 2.50 -12.73
C PRO A 301 -5.14 2.32 -13.23
N PRO A 302 -6.16 2.37 -12.35
CA PRO A 302 -7.54 2.29 -12.78
C PRO A 302 -7.90 3.42 -13.76
N GLY A 303 -8.52 3.06 -14.87
CA GLY A 303 -8.89 4.03 -15.91
C GLY A 303 -7.72 4.60 -16.71
N PHE A 304 -6.52 3.99 -16.62
CA PHE A 304 -5.41 4.35 -17.49
C PHE A 304 -5.72 3.96 -18.93
N ASP A 305 -5.85 4.97 -19.79
CA ASP A 305 -6.10 4.77 -21.21
C ASP A 305 -4.84 4.23 -21.89
N CYS A 306 -4.86 2.95 -22.25
CA CYS A 306 -3.81 2.40 -23.09
C CYS A 306 -3.96 2.82 -24.57
N GLY A 307 -4.95 3.64 -24.94
CA GLY A 307 -5.25 4.06 -26.31
C GLY A 307 -5.74 2.90 -27.20
N ASP A 308 -5.79 3.12 -28.52
CA ASP A 308 -6.04 2.08 -29.54
C ASP A 308 -4.85 1.10 -29.70
N ILE A 309 -4.11 0.85 -28.62
CA ILE A 309 -2.90 0.05 -28.62
C ILE A 309 -3.27 -1.43 -28.70
N THR A 310 -2.88 -2.02 -29.82
CA THR A 310 -2.84 -3.46 -30.00
C THR A 310 -1.39 -3.90 -29.77
N PHE A 311 -1.17 -4.71 -28.73
CA PHE A 311 0.10 -5.42 -28.54
C PHE A 311 0.15 -6.57 -29.55
N GLU A 312 0.93 -6.40 -30.62
CA GLU A 312 0.90 -7.29 -31.79
C GLU A 312 1.24 -8.75 -31.44
N MET A 313 2.09 -8.97 -30.43
CA MET A 313 2.49 -10.30 -29.98
C MET A 313 1.40 -11.06 -29.21
N GLY A 314 0.34 -10.39 -28.73
CA GLY A 314 -0.74 -11.02 -27.97
C GLY A 314 -0.31 -11.64 -26.62
N ASN A 315 0.91 -11.34 -26.15
CA ASN A 315 1.49 -11.84 -24.89
C ASN A 315 1.21 -10.94 -23.68
N VAL A 316 0.67 -9.74 -23.90
CA VAL A 316 0.37 -8.78 -22.84
C VAL A 316 -0.99 -9.08 -22.20
N ARG A 317 -1.08 -8.94 -20.88
CA ARG A 317 -2.29 -9.05 -20.08
C ARG A 317 -2.44 -7.81 -19.21
N LEU A 318 -3.49 -7.04 -19.43
CA LEU A 318 -3.78 -5.86 -18.60
C LEU A 318 -4.24 -6.30 -17.21
N TYR A 319 -3.70 -5.65 -16.18
CA TYR A 319 -4.09 -5.88 -14.80
C TYR A 319 -4.14 -4.54 -14.07
N GLU A 320 -5.32 -4.12 -13.63
CA GLU A 320 -5.46 -2.84 -12.93
C GLU A 320 -4.98 -2.95 -11.49
N VAL A 321 -4.18 -1.97 -11.06
CA VAL A 321 -3.65 -1.88 -9.69
C VAL A 321 -3.77 -0.46 -9.16
N ASN A 322 -4.03 -0.30 -7.86
CA ASN A 322 -4.16 1.03 -7.29
C ASN A 322 -2.83 1.77 -7.28
N SER A 323 -2.87 3.06 -7.61
CA SER A 323 -1.68 3.91 -7.52
C SER A 323 -1.22 4.05 -6.08
N ILE A 324 0.04 3.68 -5.81
CA ILE A 324 0.68 3.89 -4.51
C ILE A 324 1.57 5.14 -4.62
N ARG A 325 1.28 6.13 -3.77
CA ARG A 325 2.03 7.38 -3.70
C ARG A 325 3.26 7.21 -2.81
N SER A 326 4.41 7.71 -3.26
CA SER A 326 5.57 7.86 -2.39
C SER A 326 5.32 8.97 -1.36
N PRO A 327 5.42 8.71 -0.04
CA PRO A 327 5.26 9.74 0.99
C PRO A 327 6.42 10.74 1.00
N HIS A 328 7.55 10.37 0.39
CA HIS A 328 8.75 11.18 0.28
C HIS A 328 8.78 11.88 -1.08
N GLN A 329 8.00 12.96 -1.23
CA GLN A 329 8.04 13.78 -2.45
C GLN A 329 9.49 14.25 -2.71
N PRO A 330 10.06 14.00 -3.89
CA PRO A 330 11.37 14.50 -4.19
C PRO A 330 11.32 16.03 -4.38
N LYS A 331 12.45 16.70 -4.14
CA LYS A 331 12.63 18.14 -4.40
C LYS A 331 12.23 18.45 -5.86
N GLN A 332 11.74 19.67 -6.10
CA GLN A 332 11.08 20.22 -7.32
C GLN A 332 11.61 19.87 -8.74
N HIS A 333 12.65 19.06 -8.92
CA HIS A 333 13.19 18.63 -10.23
C HIS A 333 12.93 17.15 -10.57
N GLN A 334 11.97 16.50 -9.92
CA GLN A 334 11.73 15.05 -10.01
C GLN A 334 10.23 14.71 -10.03
N SER A 335 9.40 15.48 -10.75
CA SER A 335 7.95 15.26 -10.85
C SER A 335 7.54 13.90 -11.45
N ARG A 336 8.47 13.16 -12.06
CA ARG A 336 8.24 11.81 -12.62
C ARG A 336 8.08 10.68 -11.58
N PHE A 337 8.27 10.97 -10.30
CA PHE A 337 8.24 9.98 -9.21
C PHE A 337 6.99 10.11 -8.31
N SER A 338 5.88 10.68 -8.81
CA SER A 338 4.67 10.86 -7.99
C SER A 338 3.94 9.54 -7.66
N ASN A 339 4.09 8.51 -8.50
CA ASN A 339 3.44 7.20 -8.39
C ASN A 339 4.44 6.03 -8.37
N THR A 340 5.72 6.25 -8.07
CA THR A 340 6.79 5.23 -8.20
C THR A 340 6.53 3.96 -7.41
N TYR A 341 5.73 4.04 -6.35
CA TYR A 341 5.51 2.91 -5.47
C TYR A 341 4.42 1.98 -6.00
N THR A 342 3.67 2.33 -7.05
CA THR A 342 2.67 1.43 -7.66
C THR A 342 3.30 0.12 -8.14
N LYS A 343 4.58 0.15 -8.53
CA LYS A 343 5.40 -1.03 -8.82
C LYS A 343 5.43 -2.07 -7.69
N LEU A 344 5.26 -1.65 -6.44
CA LEU A 344 5.22 -2.54 -5.27
C LEU A 344 4.01 -3.47 -5.26
N GLU A 345 2.98 -3.20 -6.08
CA GLU A 345 1.83 -4.09 -6.25
C GLU A 345 2.23 -5.46 -6.82
N ALA A 346 3.39 -5.57 -7.49
CA ALA A 346 3.93 -6.84 -7.97
C ALA A 346 4.15 -7.88 -6.85
N PHE A 347 4.51 -7.44 -5.64
CA PHE A 347 4.70 -8.33 -4.49
C PHE A 347 3.37 -8.88 -3.95
N GLY A 348 2.25 -8.26 -4.33
CA GLY A 348 0.91 -8.61 -3.91
C GLY A 348 0.16 -9.53 -4.88
N LEU A 349 0.80 -9.99 -5.96
CA LEU A 349 0.21 -10.89 -6.96
C LEU A 349 0.28 -12.36 -6.50
N THR A 350 -0.34 -12.66 -5.36
CA THR A 350 -0.30 -13.97 -4.65
C THR A 350 -0.94 -15.13 -5.40
N PHE A 351 -1.60 -14.86 -6.55
CA PHE A 351 -2.03 -15.90 -7.49
C PHE A 351 -0.88 -16.47 -8.33
N LEU A 352 0.32 -15.88 -8.23
CA LEU A 352 1.57 -16.34 -8.84
C LEU A 352 2.48 -16.92 -7.76
N ASP A 353 3.19 -17.99 -8.11
CA ASP A 353 4.23 -18.56 -7.26
C ASP A 353 5.59 -17.86 -7.50
N ARG A 354 5.82 -17.36 -8.73
CA ARG A 354 7.00 -16.58 -9.11
C ARG A 354 6.62 -15.41 -10.01
N VAL A 355 7.15 -14.24 -9.67
CA VAL A 355 7.06 -13.01 -10.48
C VAL A 355 8.45 -12.65 -10.96
N ALA A 356 8.62 -12.44 -12.26
CA ALA A 356 9.80 -11.78 -12.83
C ALA A 356 9.39 -10.36 -13.27
N PHE A 357 9.67 -9.38 -12.41
CA PHE A 357 9.38 -7.99 -12.71
C PHE A 357 10.45 -7.41 -13.65
N ILE A 358 10.02 -6.72 -14.69
CA ILE A 358 10.88 -6.06 -15.68
C ILE A 358 10.31 -4.66 -15.95
N ASP A 359 11.11 -3.60 -15.74
CA ASP A 359 10.71 -2.22 -16.04
C ASP A 359 10.40 -2.05 -17.53
N ALA A 360 9.45 -1.17 -17.85
CA ALA A 360 8.98 -0.92 -19.22
C ALA A 360 10.06 -0.31 -20.14
N ASP A 361 11.17 0.18 -19.60
CA ASP A 361 12.29 0.75 -20.33
C ASP A 361 13.44 -0.25 -20.54
N THR A 362 13.08 -1.50 -20.78
CA THR A 362 14.01 -2.60 -21.03
C THR A 362 13.76 -3.28 -22.37
N VAL A 363 14.75 -4.02 -22.86
CA VAL A 363 14.66 -4.87 -24.04
C VAL A 363 15.23 -6.25 -23.70
N VAL A 364 14.49 -7.31 -24.05
CA VAL A 364 14.88 -8.70 -23.82
C VAL A 364 15.50 -9.28 -25.09
N LEU A 365 16.77 -9.69 -25.03
CA LEU A 365 17.54 -10.17 -26.18
C LEU A 365 17.56 -11.69 -26.31
N GLN A 366 17.42 -12.40 -25.18
CA GLN A 366 17.44 -13.86 -25.09
C GLN A 366 16.37 -14.29 -24.08
N SER A 367 15.94 -15.56 -24.13
CA SER A 367 15.04 -16.08 -23.09
C SER A 367 15.66 -15.90 -21.71
N THR A 368 14.79 -15.59 -20.74
CA THR A 368 15.14 -15.40 -19.34
C THR A 368 14.19 -16.16 -18.43
N ASP A 369 13.58 -17.24 -18.92
CA ASP A 369 12.60 -18.03 -18.16
C ASP A 369 13.25 -18.66 -16.91
N GLU A 370 14.57 -18.88 -16.92
CA GLU A 370 15.34 -19.31 -15.76
C GLU A 370 15.32 -18.32 -14.59
N LEU A 371 14.86 -17.08 -14.79
CA LEU A 371 14.55 -16.17 -13.69
C LEU A 371 13.53 -16.79 -12.72
N PHE A 372 12.62 -17.65 -13.21
CA PHE A 372 11.63 -18.32 -12.37
C PHE A 372 12.24 -19.44 -11.48
N GLU A 373 13.51 -19.81 -11.67
CA GLU A 373 14.22 -20.73 -10.78
C GLU A 373 14.65 -20.08 -9.45
N PHE A 374 14.68 -18.74 -9.38
CA PHE A 374 15.07 -18.02 -8.18
C PHE A 374 13.90 -17.89 -7.20
N GLU A 375 14.17 -18.16 -5.92
CA GLU A 375 13.20 -18.04 -4.83
C GLU A 375 13.43 -16.79 -3.98
N GLY A 376 12.43 -16.42 -3.18
CA GLY A 376 12.52 -15.24 -2.32
C GLY A 376 12.59 -13.96 -3.14
N PHE A 377 13.52 -13.05 -2.80
CA PHE A 377 13.80 -11.84 -3.58
C PHE A 377 15.16 -11.95 -4.26
N ALA A 378 15.18 -11.82 -5.59
CA ALA A 378 16.41 -11.82 -6.37
C ALA A 378 16.50 -10.60 -7.26
N ALA A 379 17.66 -9.95 -7.32
CA ALA A 379 17.85 -8.78 -8.17
C ALA A 379 19.30 -8.67 -8.65
N ALA A 380 19.48 -8.01 -9.80
CA ALA A 380 20.80 -7.81 -10.39
C ALA A 380 21.51 -6.59 -9.76
N PRO A 381 22.84 -6.59 -9.69
CA PRO A 381 23.59 -5.46 -9.15
C PRO A 381 23.45 -4.20 -10.00
N ASP A 382 23.48 -3.03 -9.36
CA ASP A 382 23.39 -1.72 -10.03
C ASP A 382 24.73 -1.30 -10.67
N PHE A 383 25.18 -2.10 -11.66
CA PHE A 383 26.42 -1.86 -12.41
C PHE A 383 26.21 -0.83 -13.52
N GLY A 384 26.13 0.45 -13.13
CA GLY A 384 25.96 1.57 -14.06
C GLY A 384 27.19 2.47 -14.11
N LEU A 385 27.27 3.41 -13.16
CA LEU A 385 28.38 4.36 -13.11
C LEU A 385 29.66 3.74 -12.55
N ARG A 386 29.52 2.64 -11.78
CA ARG A 386 30.61 1.89 -11.16
C ARG A 386 30.32 0.39 -11.29
N LEU A 387 31.36 -0.42 -11.39
CA LEU A 387 31.28 -1.89 -11.46
C LEU A 387 31.25 -2.55 -10.07
N GLU A 388 31.38 -1.76 -9.01
CA GLU A 388 31.22 -2.20 -7.63
C GLU A 388 29.93 -1.59 -7.08
N SER A 389 29.01 -2.43 -6.63
CA SER A 389 27.79 -2.00 -5.98
C SER A 389 27.38 -2.99 -4.88
N HIS A 390 27.03 -2.45 -3.71
CA HIS A 390 26.35 -3.19 -2.64
C HIS A 390 24.82 -3.06 -2.73
N ARG A 391 24.32 -2.58 -3.87
CA ARG A 391 22.91 -2.28 -4.12
C ARG A 391 22.48 -2.94 -5.41
N PHE A 392 21.25 -3.44 -5.41
CA PHE A 392 20.61 -3.93 -6.61
C PHE A 392 19.94 -2.79 -7.37
N ASN A 393 19.80 -3.01 -8.69
CA ASN A 393 18.94 -2.21 -9.53
C ASN A 393 17.53 -2.81 -9.52
N SER A 394 16.50 -2.02 -9.24
CA SER A 394 15.13 -2.56 -9.14
C SER A 394 14.45 -2.75 -10.49
N GLY A 395 15.09 -2.43 -11.61
CA GLY A 395 14.47 -2.55 -12.92
C GLY A 395 14.26 -3.97 -13.40
N VAL A 396 14.99 -4.93 -12.83
CA VAL A 396 14.68 -6.35 -12.96
C VAL A 396 14.85 -7.03 -11.61
N PHE A 397 13.80 -7.67 -11.14
CA PHE A 397 13.84 -8.51 -9.94
C PHE A 397 12.90 -9.70 -10.07
N VAL A 398 13.20 -10.75 -9.30
CA VAL A 398 12.32 -11.89 -9.08
C VAL A 398 11.79 -11.79 -7.66
N CYS A 399 10.49 -12.06 -7.47
CA CYS A 399 9.94 -12.27 -6.15
C CYS A 399 9.06 -13.51 -6.09
N SER A 400 8.97 -14.11 -4.90
CA SER A 400 7.91 -15.05 -4.52
C SER A 400 6.82 -14.25 -3.80
N PRO A 401 5.72 -13.87 -4.48
CA PRO A 401 4.69 -13.02 -3.89
C PRO A 401 4.07 -13.71 -2.68
N SER A 402 3.91 -12.98 -1.58
CA SER A 402 3.15 -13.45 -0.42
C SER A 402 2.49 -12.26 0.27
N SER A 403 1.36 -12.51 0.92
CA SER A 403 0.67 -11.47 1.67
C SER A 403 1.53 -10.90 2.79
N GLU A 404 2.32 -11.74 3.47
CA GLU A 404 3.23 -11.32 4.53
C GLU A 404 4.30 -10.35 4.01
N LEU A 405 4.97 -10.71 2.91
CA LEU A 405 5.98 -9.86 2.29
C LEU A 405 5.36 -8.56 1.77
N TYR A 406 4.23 -8.66 1.07
CA TYR A 406 3.56 -7.48 0.54
C TYR A 406 3.10 -6.51 1.65
N MET A 407 2.51 -7.01 2.73
CA MET A 407 2.08 -6.16 3.84
C MET A 407 3.27 -5.53 4.56
N SER A 408 4.37 -6.27 4.78
CA SER A 408 5.57 -5.69 5.38
C SER A 408 6.17 -4.56 4.53
N ILE A 409 6.16 -4.71 3.20
CA ILE A 409 6.55 -3.66 2.24
C ILE A 409 5.64 -2.44 2.40
N ILE A 410 4.33 -2.63 2.44
CA ILE A 410 3.36 -1.53 2.48
C ILE A 410 3.44 -0.78 3.83
N ASP A 411 3.52 -1.51 4.93
CA ASP A 411 3.63 -0.95 6.29
C ASP A 411 4.92 -0.15 6.47
N ALA A 412 5.99 -0.51 5.75
CA ALA A 412 7.26 0.19 5.79
C ALA A 412 7.26 1.53 5.02
N ILE A 413 6.31 1.75 4.09
CA ILE A 413 6.26 2.95 3.23
C ILE A 413 6.32 4.28 4.01
N PRO A 414 5.50 4.50 5.07
CA PRO A 414 5.45 5.80 5.75
C PRO A 414 6.74 6.17 6.48
N ASP A 415 7.43 5.16 7.03
CA ASP A 415 8.55 5.36 7.96
C ASP A 415 9.93 5.12 7.32
N THR A 416 9.98 4.49 6.14
CA THR A 416 11.26 4.15 5.49
C THR A 416 11.65 5.18 4.44
N PRO A 417 12.81 5.85 4.59
CA PRO A 417 13.30 6.79 3.59
C PRO A 417 13.84 6.05 2.36
N SER A 418 13.52 6.56 1.17
CA SER A 418 14.18 6.15 -0.08
C SER A 418 15.36 7.08 -0.37
N TYR A 419 16.57 6.53 -0.59
CA TYR A 419 17.76 7.35 -0.84
C TYR A 419 17.75 8.06 -2.21
N ASP A 420 16.98 7.56 -3.16
CA ASP A 420 16.81 8.15 -4.50
C ASP A 420 15.40 8.74 -4.72
N GLY A 421 14.49 8.58 -3.75
CA GLY A 421 13.09 9.01 -3.83
C GLY A 421 12.20 8.07 -4.65
N GLY A 422 12.75 6.99 -5.20
CA GLY A 422 12.05 5.97 -5.99
C GLY A 422 11.93 4.63 -5.28
N ASP A 423 11.41 3.65 -6.01
CA ASP A 423 11.24 2.26 -5.56
C ASP A 423 12.58 1.57 -5.30
N GLN A 424 13.61 1.79 -6.13
CA GLN A 424 14.92 1.18 -5.95
C GLN A 424 15.53 1.53 -4.59
N GLY A 425 15.52 2.81 -4.23
CA GLY A 425 16.06 3.28 -2.96
C GLY A 425 15.30 2.78 -1.76
N PHE A 426 13.98 2.59 -1.89
CA PHE A 426 13.13 2.03 -0.86
C PHE A 426 13.35 0.53 -0.69
N LEU A 427 13.30 -0.24 -1.78
CA LEU A 427 13.48 -1.69 -1.77
C LEU A 427 14.88 -2.08 -1.25
N ASN A 428 15.93 -1.34 -1.61
CA ASN A 428 17.29 -1.59 -1.08
C ASN A 428 17.42 -1.35 0.43
N VAL A 429 16.44 -0.70 1.09
CA VAL A 429 16.45 -0.50 2.54
C VAL A 429 15.67 -1.59 3.27
N ILE A 430 14.58 -2.07 2.68
CA ILE A 430 13.67 -3.04 3.35
C ILE A 430 13.95 -4.50 3.01
N MET A 431 14.66 -4.78 1.90
CA MET A 431 15.01 -6.13 1.51
C MET A 431 16.29 -6.56 2.23
N ASP A 432 16.13 -7.36 3.29
CA ASP A 432 17.24 -7.84 4.11
C ASP A 432 18.02 -8.97 3.44
N GLU A 433 17.31 -9.89 2.76
CA GLU A 433 17.89 -11.04 2.07
C GLU A 433 17.72 -10.90 0.55
N ILE A 434 18.84 -10.89 -0.17
CA ILE A 434 18.87 -10.71 -1.62
C ILE A 434 19.67 -11.85 -2.24
N THR A 435 19.03 -12.57 -3.15
CA THR A 435 19.73 -13.45 -4.09
C THR A 435 20.22 -12.62 -5.27
N TRP A 436 21.52 -12.63 -5.55
CA TRP A 436 22.09 -11.81 -6.63
C TRP A 436 21.90 -12.47 -7.99
N LEU A 437 21.14 -11.81 -8.86
CA LEU A 437 21.05 -12.21 -10.26
C LEU A 437 22.35 -11.84 -11.00
N PRO A 438 22.79 -12.67 -11.96
CA PRO A 438 23.83 -12.28 -12.90
C PRO A 438 23.50 -10.96 -13.61
N HIS A 439 24.50 -10.09 -13.80
CA HIS A 439 24.30 -8.76 -14.37
C HIS A 439 23.71 -8.78 -15.80
N GLN A 440 23.85 -9.90 -16.52
CA GLN A 440 23.27 -10.12 -17.84
C GLN A 440 21.73 -10.01 -17.83
N PHE A 441 21.09 -10.31 -16.70
CA PHE A 441 19.64 -10.17 -16.51
C PHE A 441 19.19 -8.72 -16.26
N ASN A 442 20.10 -7.78 -16.08
CA ASN A 442 19.80 -6.35 -15.97
C ASN A 442 21.02 -5.52 -16.37
N THR A 443 21.38 -5.57 -17.65
CA THR A 443 22.55 -4.85 -18.16
C THR A 443 22.17 -3.41 -18.46
N LEU A 444 22.67 -2.47 -17.66
CA LEU A 444 22.34 -1.06 -17.84
C LEU A 444 22.99 -0.52 -19.12
N ARG A 445 22.22 0.17 -19.98
CA ARG A 445 22.71 0.78 -21.23
C ARG A 445 23.99 1.61 -21.03
N ARG A 446 24.05 2.38 -19.95
CA ARG A 446 25.21 3.21 -19.61
C ARG A 446 26.47 2.40 -19.28
N ALA A 447 26.31 1.16 -18.81
CA ALA A 447 27.41 0.28 -18.49
C ALA A 447 28.05 -0.24 -19.79
N LEU A 448 27.24 -0.59 -20.79
CA LEU A 448 27.70 -0.96 -22.14
C LEU A 448 28.52 0.15 -22.79
N GLY A 449 28.07 1.39 -22.70
CA GLY A 449 28.83 2.52 -23.27
C GLY A 449 30.09 2.89 -22.48
N ARG A 450 30.11 2.67 -21.15
CA ARG A 450 31.21 3.11 -20.28
C ARG A 450 32.29 2.06 -20.05
N TYR A 451 31.91 0.78 -20.03
CA TYR A 451 32.79 -0.35 -19.72
C TYR A 451 32.67 -1.47 -20.78
N PRO A 452 32.77 -1.19 -22.09
CA PRO A 452 32.52 -2.17 -23.15
C PRO A 452 33.49 -3.36 -23.14
N ASP A 453 34.70 -3.19 -22.58
CA ASP A 453 35.69 -4.26 -22.45
C ASP A 453 35.38 -5.23 -21.30
N VAL A 454 34.49 -4.84 -20.37
CA VAL A 454 34.14 -5.62 -19.17
C VAL A 454 32.71 -6.15 -19.27
N ILE A 455 31.77 -5.29 -19.64
CA ILE A 455 30.37 -5.65 -19.86
C ILE A 455 30.17 -5.72 -21.36
N ARG A 456 30.22 -6.95 -21.87
CA ARG A 456 30.11 -7.19 -23.30
C ARG A 456 28.64 -7.26 -23.71
N GLY A 457 28.28 -6.55 -24.79
CA GLY A 457 26.90 -6.49 -25.26
C GLY A 457 26.33 -7.83 -25.76
N ASP A 458 27.19 -8.76 -26.19
CA ASP A 458 26.80 -10.11 -26.62
C ASP A 458 26.37 -11.02 -25.45
N GLU A 459 26.79 -10.70 -24.22
CA GLU A 459 26.38 -11.42 -23.01
C GLU A 459 25.06 -10.88 -22.41
N ALA A 460 24.63 -9.68 -22.80
CA ALA A 460 23.41 -9.08 -22.25
C ALA A 460 22.16 -9.89 -22.64
N ARG A 461 21.36 -10.29 -21.65
CA ARG A 461 20.04 -10.93 -21.85
C ARG A 461 18.92 -9.91 -21.76
N ILE A 462 19.03 -8.95 -20.86
CA ILE A 462 18.11 -7.81 -20.74
C ILE A 462 18.93 -6.53 -20.71
N VAL A 463 18.63 -5.60 -21.62
CA VAL A 463 19.24 -4.27 -21.66
C VAL A 463 18.28 -3.26 -21.07
N HIS A 464 18.73 -2.50 -20.07
CA HIS A 464 17.91 -1.54 -19.33
C HIS A 464 18.31 -0.09 -19.63
N PHE A 465 17.38 0.68 -20.19
CA PHE A 465 17.57 2.05 -20.68
C PHE A 465 17.40 3.10 -19.56
N VAL A 466 18.24 2.99 -18.52
CA VAL A 466 18.30 3.96 -17.41
C VAL A 466 18.79 5.32 -17.91
N GLY A 467 18.12 6.41 -17.48
CA GLY A 467 18.44 7.78 -17.86
C GLY A 467 17.46 8.38 -18.89
N PRO A 468 17.93 9.23 -19.82
CA PRO A 468 17.12 9.67 -20.96
C PRO A 468 16.58 8.46 -21.73
N LYS A 469 15.30 8.49 -22.05
CA LYS A 469 14.61 7.36 -22.69
C LYS A 469 14.84 7.38 -24.20
N PRO A 470 14.95 6.20 -24.85
CA PRO A 470 15.20 6.12 -26.28
C PRO A 470 14.05 6.72 -27.11
N TRP A 471 12.84 6.79 -26.55
CA TRP A 471 11.69 7.46 -27.14
C TRP A 471 11.57 8.97 -26.85
N SER A 472 12.55 9.57 -26.16
CA SER A 472 12.51 10.99 -25.80
C SER A 472 13.19 11.89 -26.84
N LEU A 473 12.68 13.12 -26.99
CA LEU A 473 13.21 14.11 -27.94
C LEU A 473 14.62 14.62 -27.59
N ASN A 474 15.07 14.41 -26.35
CA ASN A 474 16.38 14.85 -25.85
C ASN A 474 17.43 13.74 -25.95
N GLY A 475 17.35 12.89 -26.98
CA GLY A 475 18.32 11.84 -27.22
C GLY A 475 19.74 12.40 -27.24
N GLU A 476 20.66 11.78 -26.49
CA GLU A 476 22.06 12.20 -26.51
C GLU A 476 22.76 11.42 -27.64
N PRO A 477 23.46 12.09 -28.57
CA PRO A 477 24.04 11.45 -29.76
C PRO A 477 24.97 10.27 -29.44
N GLU A 478 25.61 10.31 -28.27
CA GLU A 478 26.51 9.25 -27.77
C GLU A 478 25.81 7.90 -27.54
N TRP A 479 24.48 7.87 -27.43
CA TRP A 479 23.71 6.64 -27.24
C TRP A 479 22.99 6.14 -28.49
N SER A 480 23.14 6.83 -29.63
CA SER A 480 22.35 6.57 -30.85
C SER A 480 22.37 5.11 -31.31
N ASP A 481 23.53 4.45 -31.29
CA ASP A 481 23.66 3.03 -31.65
C ASP A 481 22.90 2.12 -30.68
N LEU A 482 22.96 2.41 -29.38
CA LEU A 482 22.27 1.64 -28.34
C LEU A 482 20.76 1.92 -28.33
N ASP A 483 20.33 3.14 -28.67
CA ASP A 483 18.90 3.48 -28.83
C ASP A 483 18.32 2.83 -30.09
N GLY A 484 19.15 2.57 -31.11
CA GLY A 484 18.81 1.74 -32.26
C GLY A 484 18.41 0.31 -31.87
N LEU A 485 18.97 -0.25 -30.79
CA LEU A 485 18.59 -1.57 -30.27
C LEU A 485 17.13 -1.58 -29.80
N TRP A 486 16.70 -0.51 -29.11
CA TRP A 486 15.30 -0.35 -28.70
C TRP A 486 14.38 -0.15 -29.90
N PHE A 487 14.75 0.75 -30.82
CA PHE A 487 13.93 1.04 -31.99
C PHE A 487 13.74 -0.18 -32.91
N ALA A 488 14.74 -1.06 -32.97
CA ALA A 488 14.66 -2.33 -33.70
C ALA A 488 13.62 -3.31 -33.14
N GLN A 489 13.18 -3.14 -31.89
CA GLN A 489 12.17 -4.02 -31.29
C GLN A 489 10.75 -3.70 -31.71
N LEU A 490 10.49 -2.49 -32.21
CA LEU A 490 9.18 -2.08 -32.68
C LEU A 490 8.83 -2.76 -34.02
N SER A 491 7.54 -3.02 -34.24
CA SER A 491 7.03 -3.45 -35.54
C SER A 491 7.14 -2.31 -36.57
N GLU A 492 7.05 -2.62 -37.87
CA GLU A 492 7.06 -1.57 -38.90
C GLU A 492 5.90 -0.57 -38.72
N ARG A 493 4.73 -1.05 -38.29
CA ARG A 493 3.57 -0.21 -38.00
C ARG A 493 3.85 0.71 -36.80
N GLU A 494 4.43 0.16 -35.73
CA GLU A 494 4.79 0.90 -34.53
C GLU A 494 5.87 1.96 -34.81
N LYS A 495 6.89 1.63 -35.62
CA LYS A 495 7.92 2.59 -36.05
C LYS A 495 7.30 3.77 -36.80
N ILE A 496 6.38 3.50 -37.73
CA ILE A 496 5.67 4.56 -38.46
C ILE A 496 4.88 5.45 -37.50
N GLN A 497 4.10 4.84 -36.59
CA GLN A 497 3.31 5.58 -35.61
C GLN A 497 4.20 6.44 -34.69
N PHE A 498 5.31 5.88 -34.20
CA PHE A 498 6.28 6.59 -33.38
C PHE A 498 6.89 7.78 -34.11
N ILE A 499 7.27 7.62 -35.39
CA ILE A 499 7.82 8.71 -36.20
C ILE A 499 6.78 9.82 -36.42
N ILE A 500 5.51 9.47 -36.61
CA ILE A 500 4.41 10.47 -36.72
C ILE A 500 4.29 11.23 -35.41
N GLU A 501 4.21 10.54 -34.27
CA GLU A 501 4.10 11.17 -32.95
C GLU A 501 5.31 12.08 -32.64
N LEU A 502 6.52 11.64 -32.97
CA LEU A 502 7.72 12.46 -32.83
C LEU A 502 7.66 13.72 -33.69
N ARG A 503 7.23 13.61 -34.95
CA ARG A 503 7.07 14.78 -35.84
C ARG A 503 6.06 15.77 -35.28
N ASP A 504 4.94 15.27 -34.76
CA ASP A 504 3.90 16.10 -34.15
C ASP A 504 4.42 16.79 -32.87
N LYS A 505 5.17 16.07 -32.03
CA LYS A 505 5.83 16.64 -30.84
C LYS A 505 6.88 17.71 -31.20
N ILE A 506 7.60 17.56 -32.31
CA ILE A 506 8.56 18.56 -32.81
C ILE A 506 7.85 19.78 -33.42
N ALA A 507 6.75 19.55 -34.14
CA ALA A 507 5.96 20.60 -34.77
C ALA A 507 5.10 21.39 -33.77
N ALA A 508 4.83 20.82 -32.58
CA ALA A 508 4.07 21.48 -31.54
C ALA A 508 4.77 22.77 -31.07
N PRO A 509 4.04 23.90 -30.94
CA PRO A 509 4.60 25.10 -30.34
C PRO A 509 5.07 24.78 -28.91
N PRO A 510 6.15 25.43 -28.43
CA PRO A 510 6.62 25.23 -27.07
C PRO A 510 5.43 25.45 -26.12
N PRO A 511 5.27 24.61 -25.08
CA PRO A 511 4.17 24.79 -24.15
C PRO A 511 4.18 26.22 -23.65
N SER A 512 3.04 26.90 -23.76
CA SER A 512 2.86 28.21 -23.13
C SER A 512 3.40 28.10 -21.70
N PRO A 513 4.26 29.03 -21.24
CA PRO A 513 4.73 28.98 -19.87
C PRO A 513 3.49 28.83 -18.99
N PRO A 514 3.48 27.88 -18.03
CA PRO A 514 2.32 27.66 -17.20
C PRO A 514 1.91 29.02 -16.67
N ALA A 515 0.64 29.40 -16.92
CA ALA A 515 0.09 30.66 -16.42
C ALA A 515 0.56 30.79 -14.98
N GLU A 516 1.39 31.79 -14.69
CA GLU A 516 2.10 31.88 -13.42
C GLU A 516 1.06 31.67 -12.33
N ALA A 517 1.05 30.48 -11.74
CA ALA A 517 0.39 30.27 -10.48
C ALA A 517 1.09 31.29 -9.62
N VAL A 518 0.36 32.37 -9.28
CA VAL A 518 0.81 33.38 -8.35
C VAL A 518 1.07 32.61 -7.06
N GLN A 519 2.30 32.10 -6.93
CA GLN A 519 2.77 31.55 -5.70
C GLN A 519 2.65 32.73 -4.75
N PRO A 520 1.94 32.59 -3.61
CA PRO A 520 2.00 33.64 -2.60
C PRO A 520 3.49 33.87 -2.35
N PRO A 521 3.96 35.13 -2.44
CA PRO A 521 5.37 35.42 -2.56
C PRO A 521 6.11 34.66 -1.45
N GLN A 522 6.96 33.70 -1.83
CA GLN A 522 7.83 33.06 -0.85
C GLN A 522 8.63 34.18 -0.21
N LEU A 523 8.28 34.55 1.02
CA LEU A 523 9.03 35.55 1.74
C LEU A 523 10.45 35.02 1.88
N HIS A 524 11.37 35.59 1.11
CA HIS A 524 12.81 35.40 1.24
C HIS A 524 13.14 35.32 2.74
N GLY A 525 13.77 34.25 3.21
CA GLY A 525 13.94 33.97 4.65
C GLY A 525 14.51 35.15 5.47
N TYR A 526 15.27 36.04 4.80
CA TYR A 526 15.71 37.32 5.34
C TYR A 526 14.55 38.28 5.70
N ARG A 527 13.60 38.51 4.78
CA ARG A 527 12.46 39.42 4.98
C ARG A 527 11.55 38.91 6.09
N LEU A 528 11.25 37.61 6.11
CA LEU A 528 10.44 37.00 7.16
C LEU A 528 11.14 37.09 8.53
N ALA A 529 12.43 36.77 8.59
CA ALA A 529 13.20 36.90 9.84
C ALA A 529 13.28 38.36 10.32
N GLN A 530 13.37 39.32 9.40
CA GLN A 530 13.37 40.74 9.73
C GLN A 530 12.01 41.19 10.30
N GLN A 531 10.90 40.82 9.66
CA GLN A 531 9.55 41.12 10.15
C GLN A 531 9.30 40.49 11.53
N LEU A 532 9.73 39.24 11.74
CA LEU A 532 9.60 38.57 13.04
C LEU A 532 10.41 39.28 14.13
N LEU A 533 11.59 39.82 13.79
CA LEU A 533 12.41 40.57 14.72
C LEU A 533 11.79 41.93 15.07
N GLU A 534 11.24 42.64 14.07
CA GLU A 534 10.51 43.90 14.25
C GLU A 534 9.22 43.69 15.06
N ALA A 535 8.56 42.54 14.91
CA ALA A 535 7.40 42.13 15.70
C ALA A 535 7.76 41.60 17.11
N GLY A 536 9.01 41.74 17.57
CA GLY A 536 9.43 41.33 18.91
C GLY A 536 9.50 39.82 19.13
N LYS A 537 9.66 39.01 18.07
CA LYS A 537 9.74 37.54 18.12
C LYS A 537 11.14 37.01 17.78
N PRO A 538 12.18 37.30 18.60
CA PRO A 538 13.57 37.03 18.23
C PRO A 538 13.89 35.53 18.09
N ASN A 539 13.29 34.64 18.89
CA ASN A 539 13.51 33.19 18.78
C ASN A 539 13.00 32.60 17.45
N GLN A 540 11.88 33.14 16.94
CA GLN A 540 11.34 32.71 15.65
C GLN A 540 12.21 33.23 14.50
N ALA A 541 12.67 34.48 14.60
CA ALA A 541 13.63 35.05 13.65
C ALA A 541 14.97 34.28 13.61
N ILE A 542 15.46 33.77 14.75
CA ILE A 542 16.64 32.89 14.82
C ILE A 542 16.40 31.60 14.05
N ARG A 543 15.25 30.94 14.25
CA ARG A 543 14.92 29.68 13.58
C ARG A 543 14.85 29.85 12.06
N VAL A 544 14.12 30.87 11.60
CA VAL A 544 13.98 31.20 10.18
C VAL A 544 15.33 31.57 9.56
N SER A 545 16.15 32.37 10.25
CA SER A 545 17.48 32.75 9.73
C SER A 545 18.44 31.56 9.65
N LYS A 546 18.42 30.65 10.63
CA LYS A 546 19.24 29.42 10.61
C LYS A 546 18.82 28.49 9.48
N GLU A 547 17.52 28.34 9.27
CA GLU A 547 16.96 27.56 8.17
C GLU A 547 17.32 28.13 6.81
N ALA A 548 17.17 29.43 6.62
CA ALA A 548 17.60 30.12 5.41
C ALA A 548 19.11 29.95 5.14
N LEU A 549 19.94 29.93 6.18
CA LEU A 549 21.38 29.71 6.07
C LEU A 549 21.77 28.24 5.85
N ARG A 550 20.89 27.27 6.13
CA ARG A 550 21.09 25.88 5.70
C ARG A 550 20.96 25.76 4.18
N ASN A 551 20.02 26.50 3.61
CA ASN A 551 19.75 26.49 2.16
C ASN A 551 20.72 27.37 1.38
N ASN A 552 21.17 28.50 1.95
CA ASN A 552 22.18 29.37 1.36
C ASN A 552 23.15 29.89 2.43
N SER A 553 24.22 29.14 2.66
CA SER A 553 25.18 29.40 3.73
C SER A 553 26.00 30.67 3.56
N SER A 554 26.13 31.22 2.34
CA SER A 554 26.88 32.44 2.05
C SER A 554 26.08 33.73 2.23
N SER A 555 24.77 33.64 2.52
CA SER A 555 23.88 34.80 2.64
C SER A 555 24.25 35.74 3.81
N LEU A 556 24.91 36.86 3.49
CA LEU A 556 25.27 37.90 4.47
C LEU A 556 24.03 38.55 5.12
N ALA A 557 22.95 38.71 4.36
CA ALA A 557 21.71 39.32 4.85
C ALA A 557 21.08 38.49 5.98
N ASN A 558 20.95 37.18 5.80
CA ASN A 558 20.43 36.28 6.83
C ASN A 558 21.37 36.20 8.05
N ARG A 559 22.69 36.26 7.86
CA ARG A 559 23.65 36.32 8.98
C ARG A 559 23.52 37.61 9.79
N ARG A 560 23.27 38.76 9.14
CA ARG A 560 23.00 40.04 9.83
C ARG A 560 21.75 39.97 10.69
N VAL A 561 20.65 39.43 10.15
CA VAL A 561 19.39 39.29 10.91
C VAL A 561 19.55 38.28 12.04
N LEU A 562 20.27 37.17 11.82
CA LEU A 562 20.57 36.18 12.86
C LEU A 562 21.34 36.80 14.03
N VAL A 563 22.36 37.62 13.77
CA VAL A 563 23.12 38.31 14.83
C VAL A 563 22.22 39.24 15.64
N ARG A 564 21.35 40.01 14.98
CA ARG A 564 20.40 40.91 15.65
C ARG A 564 19.36 40.14 16.46
N ALA A 565 18.87 39.02 15.93
CA ALA A 565 17.88 38.18 16.61
C ALA A 565 18.48 37.47 17.83
N LEU A 566 19.71 36.94 17.75
CA LEU A 566 20.44 36.37 18.89
C LEU A 566 20.73 37.41 19.98
N ALA A 567 21.07 38.64 19.58
CA ALA A 567 21.25 39.75 20.51
C ALA A 567 19.93 40.10 21.23
N ALA A 568 18.83 40.20 20.48
CA ALA A 568 17.51 40.52 21.02
C ALA A 568 16.91 39.39 21.87
N SER A 569 17.31 38.13 21.66
CA SER A 569 16.90 36.99 22.50
C SER A 569 17.73 36.82 23.78
N GLY A 570 18.69 37.72 24.05
CA GLY A 570 19.60 37.63 25.20
C GLY A 570 20.76 36.63 25.03
N ASN A 571 20.89 35.97 23.88
CA ASN A 571 21.96 35.00 23.62
C ASN A 571 23.24 35.69 23.10
N ARG A 572 23.86 36.47 23.99
CA ARG A 572 24.97 37.41 23.68
C ARG A 572 26.25 36.70 23.21
N SER A 573 26.54 35.54 23.79
CA SER A 573 27.71 34.73 23.45
C SER A 573 27.64 34.24 21.99
N ASP A 574 26.46 33.76 21.59
CA ASP A 574 26.23 33.28 20.22
C ASP A 574 26.16 34.42 19.21
N ALA A 575 25.54 35.54 19.56
CA ALA A 575 25.53 36.73 18.72
C ALA A 575 26.95 37.22 18.42
N ALA A 576 27.81 37.30 19.44
CA ALA A 576 29.20 37.71 19.29
C ALA A 576 30.02 36.70 18.46
N ARG A 577 29.77 35.40 18.64
CA ARG A 577 30.44 34.33 17.87
C ARG A 577 30.08 34.38 16.39
N VAL A 578 28.80 34.51 16.06
CA VAL A 578 28.33 34.62 14.66
C VAL A 578 28.81 35.93 14.03
N ALA A 579 28.83 37.04 14.79
CA ALA A 579 29.35 38.33 14.34
C ALA A 579 30.87 38.28 14.09
N ALA A 580 31.66 37.64 14.96
CA ALA A 580 33.10 37.50 14.77
C ALA A 580 33.42 36.74 13.48
N LYS A 581 32.73 35.61 13.26
CA LYS A 581 32.92 34.75 12.09
C LYS A 581 32.48 35.41 10.77
N THR A 582 31.54 36.35 10.82
CA THR A 582 30.93 36.94 9.61
C THR A 582 31.45 38.34 9.30
N PHE A 583 31.74 39.16 10.31
CA PHE A 583 32.06 40.59 10.18
C PHE A 583 33.34 41.00 10.92
N GLY A 584 34.09 40.04 11.48
CA GLY A 584 35.37 40.28 12.16
C GLY A 584 35.25 40.67 13.65
N LEU A 585 36.41 40.69 14.32
CA LEU A 585 36.53 40.84 15.78
C LEU A 585 36.01 42.19 16.30
N GLN A 586 36.12 43.27 15.52
CA GLN A 586 35.60 44.58 15.90
C GLN A 586 34.06 44.60 15.98
N ALA A 587 33.37 43.90 15.07
CA ALA A 587 31.91 43.76 15.10
C ALA A 587 31.44 42.98 16.32
N ALA A 588 32.15 41.90 16.69
CA ALA A 588 31.87 41.13 17.90
C ALA A 588 32.04 41.94 19.20
N ARG A 589 33.08 42.79 19.26
CA ARG A 589 33.28 43.73 20.38
C ARG A 589 32.15 44.76 20.48
N ARG A 590 31.62 45.23 19.35
CA ARG A 590 30.48 46.15 19.30
C ARG A 590 29.21 45.50 19.84
N VAL A 591 28.87 44.29 19.38
CA VAL A 591 27.72 43.51 19.90
C VAL A 591 27.81 43.28 21.41
N ARG A 592 29.02 43.05 21.95
CA ARG A 592 29.23 42.93 23.40
C ARG A 592 29.05 44.25 24.18
N ARG A 593 29.39 45.40 23.57
CA ARG A 593 29.28 46.74 24.20
C ARG A 593 27.87 47.33 24.14
N THR A 594 27.12 47.13 23.05
CA THR A 594 25.76 47.71 22.92
C THR A 594 24.71 47.06 23.81
N LEU A 595 25.04 45.92 24.43
CA LEU A 595 24.14 45.14 25.30
C LEU A 595 24.59 45.16 26.78
N SER A 596 25.61 45.96 27.12
CA SER A 596 26.07 46.20 28.51
C SER A 596 25.60 47.53 29.10
N LYS A 597 24.85 48.31 28.31
CA LYS A 597 23.97 49.40 28.75
C LYS A 597 22.55 48.90 28.55
#